data_AF-A0A0G1NQY1-F1
#
_entry.id   AF-A0A0G1NQY1-F1
#
_cell.length_a   1.000
_cell.length_b   1.000
_cell.length_c   1.000
_cell.angle_alpha   90.00
_cell.angle_beta   90.00
_cell.angle_gamma   90.00
#
_symmetry.space_group_name_H-M   'P 1'
#
loop_
_entity.id
_entity.type
_entity.pdbx_description
1 polymer ?
#
loop_
_entity_poly.entity_id
_entity_poly.type
_entity_poly.pdbx_seq_one_letter_code
_entity_poly.pdbx_strand_id
1 'polypeptide(L)'
;MKIKGEMLKVPIGHEIYKYLAEVLSQYCKEPECSKLFIVEGTKEKPRIGIRYPGKKLHERKLKRINKNSVLWANLLDFLVVPFKNGIEQTASLFNYRNLLVDFETHKKHNDLFWEMILELYEKNTITKMPPKLDGVESRLFLEMLKWMWIQEDLNYKLSHSDVESKIKYALENKSGSATSRGAGRAKFFAALFLVRDNHFNSALATKIVLS
;
A
#
# COMPACT_ATOMS: atom_id res chain seq x y z
N MET A 1 -6.57 15.70 20.58
CA MET A 1 -7.46 15.84 19.41
C MET A 1 -7.94 14.46 19.01
N LYS A 2 -9.25 14.16 19.00
CA LYS A 2 -9.75 12.84 18.56
C LYS A 2 -9.71 12.79 17.04
N ILE A 3 -8.96 11.86 16.46
CA ILE A 3 -8.94 11.65 15.02
C ILE A 3 -10.32 11.15 14.58
N LYS A 4 -10.96 11.85 13.64
CA LYS A 4 -12.21 11.40 12.99
C LYS A 4 -11.87 10.37 11.92
N GLY A 5 -11.56 9.14 12.35
CA GLY A 5 -11.29 8.01 11.47
C GLY A 5 -12.09 6.77 11.86
N GLU A 6 -12.51 6.01 10.86
CA GLU A 6 -13.11 4.68 11.06
C GLU A 6 -12.00 3.66 11.33
N MET A 7 -12.29 2.61 12.09
CA MET A 7 -11.29 1.56 12.37
C MET A 7 -11.60 0.34 11.53
N LEU A 8 -10.64 -0.13 10.75
CA LEU A 8 -10.78 -1.38 10.00
C LEU A 8 -10.15 -2.51 10.80
N LYS A 9 -10.95 -3.53 11.11
CA LYS A 9 -10.45 -4.79 11.67
C LYS A 9 -10.02 -5.68 10.52
N VAL A 10 -8.82 -5.41 10.02
CA VAL A 10 -8.32 -6.05 8.82
C VAL A 10 -7.94 -7.50 9.13
N PRO A 11 -8.50 -8.49 8.40
CA PRO A 11 -8.13 -9.88 8.59
C PRO A 11 -6.69 -10.14 8.15
N ILE A 12 -6.09 -11.20 8.69
CA ILE A 12 -4.72 -11.62 8.38
C ILE A 12 -4.69 -12.41 7.06
N GLY A 13 -3.61 -12.29 6.30
CA GLY A 13 -3.36 -13.10 5.09
C GLY A 13 -4.12 -12.58 3.86
N HIS A 14 -4.51 -13.50 2.96
CA HIS A 14 -5.13 -13.15 1.67
C HIS A 14 -6.56 -12.60 1.77
N GLU A 15 -7.25 -12.85 2.87
CA GLU A 15 -8.59 -12.31 3.15
C GLU A 15 -8.61 -10.77 3.21
N ILE A 16 -7.44 -10.14 3.40
CA ILE A 16 -7.29 -8.69 3.41
C ILE A 16 -7.85 -8.04 2.15
N TYR A 17 -7.60 -8.62 0.97
CA TYR A 17 -7.97 -7.97 -0.29
C TYR A 17 -9.48 -8.01 -0.52
N LYS A 18 -10.11 -9.14 -0.22
CA LYS A 18 -11.57 -9.30 -0.25
C LYS A 18 -12.26 -8.38 0.74
N TYR A 19 -11.76 -8.32 1.97
CA TYR A 19 -12.27 -7.42 3.00
C TYR A 19 -12.17 -5.95 2.57
N LEU A 20 -11.01 -5.52 2.04
CA LEU A 20 -10.83 -4.16 1.53
C LEU A 20 -11.75 -3.87 0.34
N ALA A 21 -11.95 -4.83 -0.57
CA ALA A 21 -12.87 -4.68 -1.69
C ALA A 21 -14.31 -4.44 -1.22
N GLU A 22 -14.78 -5.18 -0.22
CA GLU A 22 -16.12 -5.02 0.35
C GLU A 22 -16.29 -3.70 1.08
N VAL A 23 -15.32 -3.29 1.90
CA VAL A 23 -15.44 -2.07 2.71
C VAL A 23 -15.26 -0.82 1.87
N LEU A 24 -14.18 -0.74 1.08
CA LEU A 24 -13.82 0.49 0.37
C LEU A 24 -14.78 0.78 -0.80
N SER A 25 -15.32 -0.24 -1.46
CA SER A 25 -16.25 -0.04 -2.58
C SER A 25 -17.50 0.77 -2.21
N GLN A 26 -17.90 0.77 -0.95
CA GLN A 26 -19.04 1.56 -0.44
C GLN A 26 -18.80 3.08 -0.51
N TYR A 27 -17.54 3.51 -0.55
CA TYR A 27 -17.14 4.91 -0.53
C TYR A 27 -16.54 5.39 -1.86
N CYS A 28 -16.64 4.61 -2.95
CA CYS A 28 -15.97 4.91 -4.23
C CYS A 28 -16.43 6.22 -4.90
N LYS A 29 -17.58 6.77 -4.49
CA LYS A 29 -18.13 8.04 -4.98
C LYS A 29 -17.78 9.25 -4.11
N GLU A 30 -17.08 9.04 -3.01
CA GLU A 30 -16.69 10.12 -2.08
C GLU A 30 -15.51 10.94 -2.67
N PRO A 31 -15.27 12.17 -2.18
CA PRO A 31 -14.14 12.96 -2.66
C PRO A 31 -12.79 12.31 -2.35
N GLU A 32 -11.79 12.57 -3.21
CA GLU A 32 -10.42 12.06 -3.05
C GLU A 32 -9.90 12.30 -1.62
N CYS A 33 -9.33 11.25 -1.02
CA CYS A 33 -8.71 11.24 0.31
C CYS A 33 -9.60 11.70 1.48
N SER A 34 -10.93 11.75 1.29
CA SER A 34 -11.88 12.29 2.27
C SER A 34 -12.15 11.36 3.45
N LYS A 35 -12.11 10.04 3.25
CA LYS A 35 -12.32 9.05 4.33
C LYS A 35 -10.98 8.58 4.86
N LEU A 36 -10.85 8.60 6.19
CA LEU A 36 -9.69 8.06 6.90
C LEU A 36 -10.09 6.78 7.61
N PHE A 37 -9.35 5.71 7.31
CA PHE A 37 -9.48 4.42 7.96
C PHE A 37 -8.19 4.10 8.71
N ILE A 38 -8.27 3.87 10.02
CA ILE A 38 -7.14 3.40 10.83
C ILE A 38 -7.01 1.90 10.63
N VAL A 39 -5.81 1.47 10.22
CA VAL A 39 -5.52 0.08 9.85
C VAL A 39 -4.42 -0.56 10.70
N GLU A 40 -3.60 0.25 11.37
CA GLU A 40 -2.65 -0.21 12.39
C GLU A 40 -2.70 0.72 13.61
N GLY A 41 -2.72 0.15 14.82
CA GLY A 41 -2.85 0.88 16.08
C GLY A 41 -4.28 0.94 16.59
N THR A 42 -4.61 1.99 17.34
CA THR A 42 -5.98 2.25 17.83
C THR A 42 -6.46 3.64 17.41
N LYS A 43 -7.73 3.98 17.66
CA LYS A 43 -8.23 5.35 17.39
C LYS A 43 -7.53 6.40 18.24
N GLU A 44 -7.10 6.03 19.45
CA GLU A 44 -6.41 6.89 20.41
C GLU A 44 -4.91 6.96 20.12
N LYS A 45 -4.34 5.86 19.62
CA LYS A 45 -2.92 5.74 19.27
C LYS A 45 -2.76 5.10 17.88
N PRO A 46 -3.15 5.80 16.80
CA PRO A 46 -3.01 5.27 15.46
C PRO A 46 -1.53 5.26 15.07
N ARG A 47 -1.17 4.30 14.23
CA ARG A 47 0.16 4.19 13.62
C ARG A 47 0.10 4.30 12.11
N ILE A 48 -0.81 3.57 11.47
CA ILE A 48 -1.08 3.68 10.04
C ILE A 48 -2.57 3.87 9.80
N GLY A 49 -2.90 4.77 8.89
CA GLY A 49 -4.20 4.85 8.25
C GLY A 49 -4.10 4.74 6.74
N ILE A 50 -5.25 4.58 6.09
CA ILE A 50 -5.43 4.74 4.66
C ILE A 50 -6.47 5.83 4.40
N ARG A 51 -6.18 6.72 3.45
CA ARG A 51 -7.11 7.71 2.94
C ARG A 51 -7.71 7.23 1.62
N TYR A 52 -9.03 7.22 1.55
CA TYR A 52 -9.78 6.71 0.42
C TYR A 52 -10.95 7.65 0.07
N PRO A 53 -11.37 7.74 -1.21
CA PRO A 53 -10.74 7.24 -2.43
C PRO A 53 -9.31 7.74 -2.69
N GLY A 54 -8.47 6.90 -3.30
CA GLY A 54 -7.15 7.31 -3.79
C GLY A 54 -7.22 8.07 -5.11
N LYS A 55 -6.14 8.78 -5.45
CA LYS A 55 -6.05 9.65 -6.63
C LYS A 55 -6.24 8.91 -7.98
N LYS A 56 -5.88 7.62 -8.04
CA LYS A 56 -5.97 6.84 -9.29
C LYS A 56 -7.39 6.31 -9.52
N LEU A 57 -8.23 6.27 -8.50
CA LEU A 57 -9.62 5.85 -8.60
C LEU A 57 -10.40 6.87 -9.42
N HIS A 58 -11.06 6.42 -10.47
CA HIS A 58 -11.97 7.27 -11.23
C HIS A 58 -13.05 6.46 -11.96
N GLU A 59 -14.14 7.14 -12.32
CA GLU A 59 -15.17 6.59 -13.19
C GLU A 59 -14.75 6.74 -14.66
N ARG A 60 -14.85 5.65 -15.41
CA ARG A 60 -14.43 5.53 -16.80
C ARG A 60 -15.52 6.06 -17.73
N LYS A 61 -15.12 6.90 -18.69
CA LYS A 61 -16.00 7.38 -19.76
C LYS A 61 -16.10 6.34 -20.87
N LEU A 62 -17.18 5.55 -20.89
CA LEU A 62 -17.42 4.53 -21.90
C LEU A 62 -18.29 5.07 -23.05
N LYS A 63 -17.94 4.73 -24.30
CA LYS A 63 -18.73 5.13 -25.49
C LYS A 63 -20.14 4.52 -25.53
N ARG A 64 -20.31 3.32 -24.98
CA ARG A 64 -21.59 2.62 -24.82
C ARG A 64 -21.59 1.89 -23.49
N ILE A 65 -22.68 2.01 -22.74
CA ILE A 65 -22.88 1.33 -21.47
C ILE A 65 -23.83 0.15 -21.69
N ASN A 66 -23.43 -1.03 -21.21
CA ASN A 66 -24.27 -2.22 -21.16
C ASN A 66 -24.10 -2.92 -19.79
N LYS A 67 -24.85 -4.00 -19.56
CA LYS A 67 -24.83 -4.74 -18.29
C LYS A 67 -23.46 -5.30 -17.87
N ASN A 68 -22.50 -5.41 -18.80
CA ASN A 68 -21.16 -5.91 -18.56
C ASN A 68 -20.10 -4.80 -18.54
N SER A 69 -20.51 -3.53 -18.63
CA SER A 69 -19.60 -2.39 -18.61
C SER A 69 -18.84 -2.28 -17.29
N VAL A 70 -17.53 -2.09 -17.40
CA VAL A 70 -16.63 -1.83 -16.27
C VAL A 70 -16.51 -0.32 -16.10
N LEU A 71 -17.28 0.23 -15.17
CA LEU A 71 -17.42 1.68 -14.98
C LEU A 71 -16.29 2.31 -14.15
N TRP A 72 -15.53 1.52 -13.40
CA TRP A 72 -14.51 2.03 -12.50
C TRP A 72 -13.11 1.61 -12.94
N ALA A 73 -12.15 2.50 -12.75
CA ALA A 73 -10.73 2.21 -12.87
C ALA A 73 -10.06 2.36 -11.49
N ASN A 74 -9.14 1.44 -11.18
CA ASN A 74 -8.36 1.42 -9.93
C ASN A 74 -9.23 1.63 -8.67
N LEU A 75 -10.38 0.93 -8.62
CA LEU A 75 -11.42 1.11 -7.60
C LEU A 75 -10.90 1.05 -6.16
N LEU A 76 -9.80 0.34 -5.92
CA LEU A 76 -9.27 0.09 -4.58
C LEU A 76 -8.00 0.90 -4.29
N ASP A 77 -7.71 1.94 -5.09
CA ASP A 77 -6.61 2.86 -4.79
C ASP A 77 -6.88 3.64 -3.50
N PHE A 78 -5.86 3.78 -2.67
CA PHE A 78 -5.87 4.58 -1.44
C PHE A 78 -4.49 5.16 -1.16
N LEU A 79 -4.41 6.18 -0.31
CA LEU A 79 -3.16 6.76 0.16
C LEU A 79 -2.82 6.22 1.55
N VAL A 80 -1.64 5.64 1.74
CA VAL A 80 -1.15 5.22 3.06
C VAL A 80 -0.64 6.44 3.83
N VAL A 81 -1.09 6.63 5.07
CA VAL A 81 -0.72 7.76 5.93
C VAL A 81 -0.16 7.26 7.28
N PRO A 82 1.07 7.64 7.66
CA PRO A 82 1.61 7.30 8.98
C PRO A 82 1.14 8.29 10.04
N PHE A 83 1.16 7.85 11.29
CA PHE A 83 0.87 8.66 12.46
C PHE A 83 2.05 8.63 13.44
N LYS A 84 2.38 9.80 13.99
CA LYS A 84 3.36 9.94 15.08
C LYS A 84 2.73 10.75 16.19
N ASN A 85 2.70 10.20 17.40
CA ASN A 85 2.08 10.83 18.57
C ASN A 85 0.62 11.28 18.33
N GLY A 86 -0.14 10.49 17.57
CA GLY A 86 -1.53 10.80 17.24
C GLY A 86 -1.70 11.94 16.22
N ILE A 87 -0.63 12.34 15.53
CA ILE A 87 -0.65 13.35 14.47
C ILE A 87 -0.34 12.66 13.15
N GLU A 88 -1.22 12.87 12.16
CA GLU A 88 -1.00 12.39 10.80
C GLU A 88 0.25 13.05 10.21
N GLN A 89 1.14 12.23 9.67
CA GLN A 89 2.38 12.69 9.05
C GLN A 89 2.20 12.82 7.54
N THR A 90 3.03 13.64 6.92
CA THR A 90 3.00 13.82 5.47
C THR A 90 3.42 12.54 4.74
N ALA A 91 2.50 11.90 4.02
CA ALA A 91 2.74 10.65 3.30
C ALA A 91 3.88 10.74 2.29
N SER A 92 4.14 11.91 1.69
CA SER A 92 5.26 12.10 0.77
C SER A 92 6.63 11.89 1.40
N LEU A 93 6.75 11.98 2.73
CA LEU A 93 7.99 11.67 3.46
C LEU A 93 8.24 10.16 3.57
N PHE A 94 7.22 9.33 3.41
CA PHE A 94 7.28 7.87 3.55
C PHE A 94 7.03 7.14 2.23
N ASN A 95 7.46 7.74 1.12
CA ASN A 95 7.39 7.11 -0.19
C ASN A 95 8.47 6.01 -0.37
N TYR A 96 8.34 5.19 -1.42
CA TYR A 96 9.25 4.09 -1.68
C TYR A 96 10.72 4.49 -1.79
N ARG A 97 11.02 5.64 -2.41
CA ARG A 97 12.39 6.15 -2.50
C ARG A 97 12.97 6.41 -1.12
N ASN A 98 12.23 7.13 -0.27
CA ASN A 98 12.70 7.49 1.07
C ASN A 98 12.86 6.25 1.96
N LEU A 99 11.94 5.30 1.88
CA LEU A 99 12.08 4.02 2.58
C LEU A 99 13.28 3.22 2.07
N LEU A 100 13.56 3.23 0.77
CA LEU A 100 14.72 2.51 0.21
C LEU A 100 16.05 3.13 0.64
N VAL A 101 16.12 4.47 0.72
CA VAL A 101 17.29 5.20 1.26
C VAL A 101 17.48 4.88 2.74
N ASP A 102 16.41 4.93 3.52
CA ASP A 102 16.45 4.59 4.95
C ASP A 102 16.88 3.14 5.18
N PHE A 103 16.38 2.21 4.36
CA PHE A 103 16.79 0.81 4.38
C PHE A 103 18.28 0.65 4.09
N GLU A 104 18.77 1.25 3.00
CA GLU A 104 20.19 1.20 2.64
C GLU A 104 21.09 1.73 3.76
N THR A 105 20.70 2.85 4.37
CA THR A 105 21.54 3.58 5.32
C THR A 105 21.56 2.93 6.69
N HIS A 106 20.41 2.43 7.16
CA HIS A 106 20.24 2.07 8.58
C HIS A 106 19.87 0.60 8.83
N LYS A 107 19.41 -0.13 7.81
CA LYS A 107 18.71 -1.41 8.05
C LYS A 107 19.24 -2.57 7.22
N LYS A 108 19.88 -2.34 6.07
CA LYS A 108 20.26 -3.40 5.13
C LYS A 108 21.21 -4.44 5.73
N HIS A 109 22.04 -4.09 6.71
CA HIS A 109 22.98 -5.03 7.31
C HIS A 109 22.43 -5.81 8.50
N ASN A 110 21.15 -5.58 8.88
CA ASN A 110 20.54 -6.28 10.00
C ASN A 110 19.73 -7.49 9.51
N ASP A 111 20.25 -8.70 9.75
CA ASP A 111 19.63 -9.95 9.28
C ASP A 111 18.25 -10.20 9.89
N LEU A 112 18.07 -9.90 11.18
CA LEU A 112 16.76 -10.05 11.83
C LEU A 112 15.70 -9.15 11.18
N PHE A 113 16.06 -7.91 10.85
CA PHE A 113 15.15 -7.00 10.16
C PHE A 113 14.86 -7.48 8.73
N TRP A 114 15.88 -8.02 8.04
CA TRP A 114 15.70 -8.60 6.71
C TRP A 114 14.75 -9.80 6.71
N GLU A 115 14.90 -10.72 7.67
CA GLU A 115 13.97 -11.85 7.85
C GLU A 115 12.52 -11.39 8.04
N MET A 116 12.31 -10.28 8.75
CA MET A 116 10.97 -9.69 8.92
C MET A 116 10.42 -9.09 7.63
N ILE A 117 11.27 -8.54 6.76
CA ILE A 117 10.85 -8.10 5.41
C ILE A 117 10.43 -9.31 4.58
N LEU A 118 11.18 -10.42 4.62
CA LEU A 118 10.84 -11.66 3.92
C LEU A 118 9.50 -12.23 4.41
N GLU A 119 9.30 -12.30 5.74
CA GLU A 119 8.03 -12.74 6.32
C GLU A 119 6.88 -11.84 5.89
N LEU A 120 7.09 -10.52 5.91
CA LEU A 120 6.07 -9.56 5.51
C LEU A 120 5.71 -9.71 4.02
N TYR A 121 6.69 -9.93 3.16
CA TYR A 121 6.50 -10.10 1.72
C TYR A 121 5.59 -11.30 1.42
N GLU A 122 5.87 -12.43 2.08
CA GLU A 122 5.13 -13.69 1.90
C GLU A 122 3.76 -13.68 2.56
N LYS A 123 3.65 -13.13 3.79
CA LYS A 123 2.48 -13.35 4.66
C LYS A 123 1.62 -12.12 4.91
N ASN A 124 2.08 -10.92 4.55
CA ASN A 124 1.46 -9.65 4.95
C ASN A 124 1.33 -9.46 6.48
N THR A 125 2.19 -10.11 7.26
CA THR A 125 2.15 -10.07 8.73
C THR A 125 3.43 -9.55 9.34
N ILE A 126 3.28 -8.92 10.51
CA ILE A 126 4.38 -8.52 11.40
C ILE A 126 4.11 -9.19 12.74
N THR A 127 4.67 -10.38 12.95
CA THR A 127 4.37 -11.21 14.12
C THR A 127 5.27 -10.92 15.31
N LYS A 128 6.48 -10.41 15.06
CA LYS A 128 7.49 -10.13 16.10
C LYS A 128 7.70 -8.63 16.30
N MET A 129 8.30 -8.26 17.43
CA MET A 129 8.77 -6.91 17.65
C MET A 129 10.05 -6.68 16.82
N PRO A 130 10.11 -5.65 15.96
CA PRO A 130 11.31 -5.37 15.18
C PRO A 130 12.49 -4.91 16.05
N PRO A 131 13.74 -5.15 15.63
CA PRO A 131 14.90 -4.57 16.28
C PRO A 131 14.82 -3.04 16.26
N LYS A 132 15.39 -2.38 17.28
CA LYS A 132 15.52 -0.93 17.32
C LYS A 132 16.71 -0.53 16.45
N LEU A 133 16.44 0.01 15.28
CA LEU A 133 17.42 0.50 14.32
C LEU A 133 17.26 2.00 14.11
N ASP A 134 18.34 2.66 13.68
CA ASP A 134 18.35 4.08 13.38
C ASP A 134 17.45 4.44 12.19
N GLY A 135 17.22 5.75 12.02
CA GLY A 135 16.37 6.30 10.96
C GLY A 135 14.88 6.18 11.29
N VAL A 136 14.08 5.75 10.31
CA VAL A 136 12.65 5.47 10.51
C VAL A 136 12.49 4.33 11.51
N GLU A 137 11.60 4.50 12.48
CA GLU A 137 11.30 3.48 13.47
C GLU A 137 10.90 2.16 12.78
N SER A 138 11.52 1.06 13.19
CA SER A 138 11.51 -0.20 12.43
C SER A 138 10.12 -0.81 12.29
N ARG A 139 9.26 -0.67 13.31
CA ARG A 139 7.85 -1.07 13.22
C ARG A 139 7.09 -0.21 12.23
N LEU A 140 7.24 1.11 12.30
CA LEU A 140 6.62 2.03 11.34
C LEU A 140 7.08 1.75 9.91
N PHE A 141 8.36 1.45 9.70
CA PHE A 141 8.89 1.08 8.38
C PHE A 141 8.16 -0.14 7.80
N LEU A 142 8.07 -1.23 8.57
CA LEU A 142 7.41 -2.46 8.14
C LEU A 142 5.91 -2.26 7.94
N GLU A 143 5.25 -1.49 8.80
CA GLU A 143 3.82 -1.19 8.67
C GLU A 143 3.54 -0.32 7.43
N MET A 144 4.38 0.68 7.13
CA MET A 144 4.31 1.44 5.87
C MET A 144 4.49 0.51 4.67
N LEU A 145 5.53 -0.33 4.69
CA LEU A 145 5.84 -1.25 3.61
C LEU A 145 4.68 -2.22 3.33
N LYS A 146 4.10 -2.80 4.37
CA LYS A 146 2.91 -3.67 4.30
C LYS A 146 1.79 -3.01 3.52
N TRP A 147 1.39 -1.81 3.94
CA TRP A 147 0.22 -1.13 3.40
C TRP A 147 0.46 -0.57 2.00
N MET A 148 1.68 -0.12 1.71
CA MET A 148 2.07 0.27 0.35
C MET A 148 2.09 -0.92 -0.61
N TRP A 149 2.57 -2.09 -0.17
CA TRP A 149 2.53 -3.32 -0.97
C TRP A 149 1.11 -3.80 -1.25
N ILE A 150 0.22 -3.75 -0.26
CA ILE A 150 -1.20 -4.06 -0.46
C ILE A 150 -1.81 -3.10 -1.50
N GLN A 151 -1.52 -1.80 -1.40
CA GLN A 151 -1.97 -0.80 -2.37
C GLN A 151 -1.45 -1.11 -3.78
N GLU A 152 -0.18 -1.47 -3.93
CA GLU A 152 0.42 -1.82 -5.23
C GLU A 152 -0.21 -3.08 -5.82
N ASP A 153 -0.45 -4.11 -5.02
CA ASP A 153 -1.11 -5.32 -5.49
C ASP A 153 -2.53 -5.03 -5.97
N LEU A 154 -3.30 -4.24 -5.22
CA LEU A 154 -4.66 -3.84 -5.59
C LEU A 154 -4.72 -3.00 -6.86
N ASN A 155 -3.72 -2.13 -7.06
CA ASN A 155 -3.68 -1.22 -8.22
C ASN A 155 -3.10 -1.85 -9.48
N TYR A 156 -2.24 -2.87 -9.34
CA TYR A 156 -1.46 -3.34 -10.48
C TYR A 156 -1.50 -4.84 -10.69
N LYS A 157 -1.84 -5.66 -9.69
CA LYS A 157 -1.78 -7.12 -9.78
C LYS A 157 -3.16 -7.78 -9.76
N LEU A 158 -4.03 -7.34 -8.86
CA LEU A 158 -5.27 -8.03 -8.53
C LEU A 158 -6.47 -7.41 -9.27
N SER A 159 -7.12 -8.23 -10.08
CA SER A 159 -8.36 -7.90 -10.76
C SER A 159 -9.57 -8.00 -9.82
N HIS A 160 -10.71 -7.46 -10.25
CA HIS A 160 -11.93 -7.48 -9.45
C HIS A 160 -12.37 -8.91 -9.06
N SER A 161 -12.08 -9.92 -9.87
CA SER A 161 -12.39 -11.32 -9.57
C SER A 161 -11.42 -11.92 -8.55
N ASP A 162 -10.15 -11.52 -8.55
CA ASP A 162 -9.16 -12.04 -7.60
C ASP A 162 -9.45 -11.59 -6.16
N VAL A 163 -10.11 -10.43 -6.02
CA VAL A 163 -10.51 -9.87 -4.72
C VAL A 163 -12.00 -10.01 -4.43
N GLU A 164 -12.72 -10.78 -5.24
CA GLU A 164 -14.17 -11.00 -5.10
C GLU A 164 -15.00 -9.71 -4.96
N SER A 165 -14.59 -8.64 -5.66
CA SER A 165 -15.30 -7.36 -5.59
C SER A 165 -16.67 -7.45 -6.23
N LYS A 166 -17.69 -6.96 -5.53
CA LYS A 166 -19.07 -6.80 -6.04
C LYS A 166 -19.14 -5.79 -7.19
N ILE A 167 -18.22 -4.83 -7.24
CA ILE A 167 -18.13 -3.83 -8.30
C ILE A 167 -17.00 -4.22 -9.26
N LYS A 168 -17.34 -4.42 -10.54
CA LYS A 168 -16.35 -4.65 -11.59
C LYS A 168 -15.51 -3.39 -11.81
N TYR A 169 -14.20 -3.54 -11.80
CA TYR A 169 -13.25 -2.47 -12.11
C TYR A 169 -12.13 -2.97 -13.01
N ALA A 170 -11.51 -2.04 -13.73
CA ALA A 170 -10.31 -2.26 -14.53
C ALA A 170 -9.09 -1.68 -13.82
N LEU A 171 -7.91 -2.26 -14.08
CA LEU A 171 -6.65 -1.66 -13.70
C LEU A 171 -6.18 -0.76 -14.84
N GLU A 172 -5.87 0.50 -14.52
CA GLU A 172 -5.36 1.46 -15.50
C GLU A 172 -4.05 2.07 -15.03
N ASN A 173 -3.12 2.24 -15.96
CA ASN A 173 -1.85 2.89 -15.71
C ASN A 173 -2.00 4.43 -15.64
N LYS A 174 -0.90 5.16 -15.45
CA LYS A 174 -0.91 6.63 -15.41
C LYS A 174 -1.41 7.29 -16.70
N SER A 175 -1.33 6.62 -17.85
CA SER A 175 -1.83 7.12 -19.13
C SER A 175 -3.29 6.74 -19.41
N GLY A 176 -3.99 6.15 -18.43
CA GLY A 176 -5.39 5.71 -18.59
C GLY A 176 -5.54 4.49 -19.50
N SER A 177 -4.43 3.80 -19.82
CA SER A 177 -4.44 2.58 -20.61
C SER A 177 -4.65 1.39 -19.70
N ALA A 178 -5.48 0.43 -20.13
CA ALA A 178 -5.63 -0.84 -19.44
C ALA A 178 -4.26 -1.49 -19.25
N THR A 179 -3.95 -1.87 -18.02
CA THR A 179 -2.70 -2.59 -17.72
C THR A 179 -2.98 -4.07 -17.60
N SER A 180 -2.05 -4.90 -18.09
CA SER A 180 -1.96 -6.30 -17.69
C SER A 180 -1.63 -6.39 -16.19
N ARG A 181 -1.81 -7.58 -15.59
CA ARG A 181 -1.37 -7.85 -14.22
C ARG A 181 0.15 -7.59 -14.13
N GLY A 182 0.52 -6.49 -13.48
CA GLY A 182 1.89 -6.09 -13.20
C GLY A 182 2.47 -6.77 -11.98
N ALA A 183 3.70 -6.39 -11.62
CA ALA A 183 4.47 -7.02 -10.55
C ALA A 183 3.92 -6.74 -9.13
N GLY A 184 3.08 -5.73 -8.95
CA GLY A 184 2.58 -5.31 -7.63
C GLY A 184 3.73 -5.06 -6.63
N ARG A 185 3.64 -5.64 -5.44
CA ARG A 185 4.69 -5.57 -4.41
C ARG A 185 6.07 -6.04 -4.86
N ALA A 186 6.14 -6.99 -5.81
CA ALA A 186 7.38 -7.66 -6.18
C ALA A 186 8.41 -6.69 -6.76
N LYS A 187 7.96 -5.60 -7.38
CA LYS A 187 8.81 -4.54 -7.91
C LYS A 187 9.63 -3.84 -6.82
N PHE A 188 8.99 -3.47 -5.72
CA PHE A 188 9.70 -2.83 -4.60
C PHE A 188 10.49 -3.85 -3.78
N PHE A 189 9.99 -5.07 -3.63
CA PHE A 189 10.73 -6.14 -2.98
C PHE A 189 12.05 -6.45 -3.72
N ALA A 190 12.03 -6.54 -5.05
CA ALA A 190 13.23 -6.70 -5.86
C ALA A 190 14.23 -5.55 -5.63
N ALA A 191 13.76 -4.31 -5.51
CA ALA A 191 14.63 -3.17 -5.21
C ALA A 191 15.29 -3.28 -3.82
N LEU A 192 14.55 -3.73 -2.79
CA LEU A 192 15.12 -4.00 -1.46
C LEU A 192 16.19 -5.10 -1.52
N PHE A 193 15.90 -6.20 -2.23
CA PHE A 193 16.84 -7.31 -2.43
C PHE A 193 18.15 -6.84 -3.10
N LEU A 194 18.03 -6.08 -4.18
CA LEU A 194 19.18 -5.54 -4.91
C LEU A 194 20.04 -4.58 -4.07
N VAL A 195 19.42 -3.82 -3.16
CA VAL A 195 20.14 -2.96 -2.21
C VAL A 195 20.76 -3.78 -1.08
N ARG A 196 20.07 -4.82 -0.59
CA ARG A 196 20.55 -5.71 0.49
C ARG A 196 21.88 -6.37 0.11
N ASP A 197 22.00 -6.82 -1.13
CA ASP A 197 23.15 -7.57 -1.64
C ASP A 197 24.19 -6.67 -2.34
N ASN A 198 24.06 -5.34 -2.19
CA ASN A 198 24.94 -4.33 -2.79
C ASN A 198 25.08 -4.43 -4.32
N HIS A 199 24.11 -5.00 -5.01
CA HIS A 199 24.05 -4.96 -6.48
C HIS A 199 23.75 -3.55 -6.99
N PHE A 200 22.97 -2.78 -6.23
CA PHE A 200 22.63 -1.40 -6.53
C PHE A 200 22.60 -0.55 -5.25
N ASN A 201 22.87 0.75 -5.38
CA ASN A 201 22.52 1.72 -4.34
C ASN A 201 21.04 2.12 -4.45
N SER A 202 20.50 2.76 -3.41
CA SER A 202 19.09 3.18 -3.37
C SER A 202 18.71 4.10 -4.52
N ALA A 203 19.62 4.94 -5.01
CA ALA A 203 19.36 5.85 -6.14
C ALA A 203 19.09 5.08 -7.45
N LEU A 204 19.89 4.05 -7.73
CA LEU A 204 19.70 3.19 -8.90
C LEU A 204 18.49 2.27 -8.74
N ALA A 205 18.32 1.65 -7.57
CA ALA A 205 17.19 0.78 -7.29
C ALA A 205 15.85 1.53 -7.29
N THR A 206 15.83 2.82 -6.93
CA THR A 206 14.64 3.68 -7.05
C THR A 206 14.17 3.79 -8.51
N LYS A 207 15.08 3.78 -9.49
CA LYS A 207 14.69 3.82 -10.91
C LYS A 207 13.87 2.59 -11.30
N ILE A 208 14.22 1.42 -10.76
CA ILE A 208 13.49 0.15 -10.99
C ILE A 208 12.07 0.25 -10.43
N VAL A 209 11.89 0.91 -9.29
CA VAL A 209 10.57 1.06 -8.63
C VAL A 209 9.69 2.10 -9.33
N LEU A 210 10.29 3.19 -9.83
CA LEU A 210 9.55 4.33 -10.39
C LEU A 210 9.37 4.27 -11.92
N SER A 211 10.07 3.37 -12.62
CA SER A 211 9.90 3.09 -14.06
C SER A 211 8.59 2.37 -14.36
#